data_AF-A0A1M4ZGI7-F1
#
_entry.id   AF-A0A1M4ZGI7-F1
#
_cell.length_a   1.000
_cell.length_b   1.000
_cell.length_c   1.000
_cell.angle_alpha   90.00
_cell.angle_beta   90.00
_cell.angle_gamma   90.00
#
_symmetry.space_group_name_H-M   'P 1'
#
loop_
_entity.id
_entity.type
_entity.pdbx_description
1 polymer ?
#
loop_
_entity_poly.entity_id
_entity_poly.type
_entity_poly.pdbx_seq_one_letter_code
_entity_poly.pdbx_strand_id
1 'polypeptide(L)' 'MSTLMKPSHQDKTGEKLDFIEQWLPPRYTTSVNIILKKEPKDPAYIRKVRKKKLSDQKVIDALYKVSLINKFQTEHN' A
#
# COMPACT_ATOMS: atom_id res chain seq x y z
N MET A 1 1.49 29.75 27.27
CA MET A 1 2.41 29.09 26.33
C MET A 1 1.66 27.94 25.67
N SER A 2 1.18 28.13 24.46
CA SER A 2 0.41 27.10 23.75
C SER A 2 1.29 26.48 22.67
N THR A 3 1.87 25.34 22.99
CA THR A 3 2.70 24.57 22.05
C THR A 3 1.78 24.02 20.96
N LEU A 4 1.81 24.65 19.78
CA LEU A 4 1.23 24.14 18.54
C LEU A 4 1.85 22.77 18.25
N MET A 5 1.14 21.70 18.59
CA MET A 5 1.47 20.34 18.20
C MET A 5 1.36 20.29 16.67
N LYS A 6 2.50 20.35 15.98
CA LYS A 6 2.58 20.09 14.54
C LYS A 6 1.99 18.69 14.29
N PRO A 7 1.02 18.51 13.37
CA PRO A 7 0.55 17.19 13.03
C PRO A 7 1.73 16.40 12.50
N SER A 8 2.08 15.36 13.23
CA SER A 8 3.18 14.47 12.93
C SER A 8 2.93 13.86 11.55
N HIS A 9 3.87 14.05 10.62
CA HIS A 9 3.82 13.40 9.30
C HIS A 9 3.84 11.86 9.38
N GLN A 10 3.91 11.26 10.58
CA GLN A 10 3.87 9.81 10.80
C GLN A 10 2.44 9.23 10.68
N ASP A 11 1.38 10.00 10.95
CA ASP A 11 0.00 9.47 10.91
C ASP A 11 -0.41 9.02 9.51
N LYS A 12 0.02 9.76 8.48
CA LYS A 12 -0.36 9.50 7.08
C LYS A 12 0.17 8.18 6.53
N THR A 13 1.32 7.71 7.03
CA THR A 13 1.91 6.44 6.57
C THR A 13 1.27 5.24 7.27
N GLY A 14 0.85 5.40 8.54
CA GLY A 14 0.07 4.40 9.27
C GLY A 14 -1.27 4.14 8.58
N GLU A 15 -2.03 5.20 8.32
CA GLU A 15 -3.33 5.14 7.64
C GLU A 15 -3.25 4.43 6.27
N LYS A 16 -2.19 4.70 5.50
CA LYS A 16 -1.96 4.03 4.20
C LYS A 16 -1.76 2.52 4.34
N LEU A 17 -1.02 2.09 5.36
CA LEU A 17 -0.71 0.68 5.58
C LEU A 17 -1.93 -0.07 6.11
N ASP A 18 -2.68 0.53 7.01
CA ASP A 18 -3.92 -0.04 7.54
C ASP A 18 -4.96 -0.20 6.42
N PHE A 19 -5.05 0.81 5.54
CA PHE A 19 -5.89 0.73 4.33
C PHE A 19 -5.47 -0.41 3.40
N ILE A 20 -4.16 -0.59 3.17
CA ILE A 20 -3.65 -1.73 2.40
C ILE A 20 -4.04 -3.04 3.09
N GLU A 21 -3.85 -3.18 4.39
CA GLU A 21 -4.19 -4.43 5.08
C GLU A 21 -5.69 -4.77 4.99
N GLN A 22 -6.55 -3.77 5.03
CA GLN A 22 -8.00 -3.95 4.93
C GLN A 22 -8.48 -4.27 3.52
N TRP A 23 -7.93 -3.61 2.49
CA TRP A 23 -8.50 -3.62 1.13
C TRP A 23 -7.65 -4.33 0.08
N LEU A 24 -6.48 -4.86 0.44
CA LEU A 24 -5.64 -5.57 -0.50
C LEU A 24 -6.24 -6.96 -0.84
N PRO A 25 -6.50 -7.26 -2.12
CA PRO A 25 -7.12 -8.52 -2.52
C PRO A 25 -6.18 -9.72 -2.31
N PRO A 26 -6.68 -10.96 -2.17
CA PRO A 26 -5.83 -12.13 -1.95
C PRO A 26 -4.78 -12.38 -3.04
N ARG A 27 -5.09 -12.07 -4.31
CA ARG A 27 -4.21 -12.25 -5.48
C ARG A 27 -3.58 -10.93 -5.94
N TYR A 28 -3.08 -10.13 -5.00
CA TYR A 28 -2.57 -8.79 -5.26
C TYR A 28 -1.23 -8.72 -6.01
N THR A 29 -0.36 -9.74 -5.91
CA THR A 29 1.02 -9.64 -6.42
C THR A 29 1.08 -9.44 -7.93
N THR A 30 0.16 -10.05 -8.68
CA THR A 30 0.04 -9.85 -10.12
C THR A 30 -0.39 -8.42 -10.44
N SER A 31 -1.43 -7.92 -9.77
CA SER A 31 -1.91 -6.54 -9.93
C SER A 31 -0.85 -5.50 -9.58
N VAL A 32 -0.05 -5.74 -8.53
CA VAL A 32 1.09 -4.89 -8.18
C VAL A 32 2.11 -4.85 -9.32
N ASN A 33 2.47 -6.00 -9.88
CA ASN A 33 3.42 -6.04 -11.01
C ASN A 33 2.87 -5.37 -12.27
N ILE A 34 1.56 -5.46 -12.52
CA ILE A 34 0.90 -4.71 -13.59
C ILE A 34 1.05 -3.19 -13.39
N ILE A 35 0.97 -2.70 -12.14
CA ILE A 35 1.18 -1.28 -11.83
C ILE A 35 2.66 -0.88 -11.94
N LEU A 36 3.58 -1.74 -11.53
CA LEU A 36 5.03 -1.48 -11.59
C LEU A 36 5.57 -1.47 -13.02
N LYS A 37 4.90 -2.15 -13.97
CA LYS A 37 5.19 -2.19 -15.42
C LYS A 37 6.65 -2.50 -15.77
N LYS A 38 7.51 -1.48 -15.73
CA LYS A 38 8.91 -1.51 -16.17
C LYS A 38 9.84 -2.22 -15.19
N GLU A 39 9.47 -2.29 -13.92
CA GLU A 39 10.29 -2.92 -12.87
C GLU A 39 9.44 -3.94 -12.08
N PRO A 40 9.00 -5.04 -12.72
CA PRO A 40 8.28 -6.09 -12.01
C PRO A 40 9.17 -6.66 -10.91
N LYS A 41 8.57 -6.92 -9.74
CA LYS A 41 9.25 -7.49 -8.59
C LYS A 41 8.80 -8.91 -8.36
N ASP A 42 9.67 -9.71 -7.77
CA ASP A 42 9.32 -11.05 -7.35
C ASP A 42 8.15 -11.00 -6.33
N PRO A 43 7.13 -11.87 -6.44
CA PRO A 43 6.05 -11.94 -5.46
C PRO A 43 6.53 -12.06 -4.00
N ALA A 44 7.62 -12.77 -3.74
CA ALA A 44 8.26 -12.85 -2.43
C ALA A 44 8.81 -11.50 -1.96
N TYR A 45 9.37 -10.69 -2.86
CA TYR A 45 9.80 -9.33 -2.57
C TYR A 45 8.61 -8.44 -2.18
N ILE A 46 7.54 -8.46 -2.97
CA ILE A 46 6.31 -7.70 -2.70
C ILE A 46 5.70 -8.08 -1.34
N ARG A 47 5.69 -9.39 -1.01
CA ARG A 47 5.24 -9.87 0.31
C ARG A 47 6.12 -9.37 1.46
N LYS A 48 7.44 -9.27 1.26
CA LYS A 48 8.36 -8.71 2.27
C LYS A 48 8.08 -7.23 2.50
N VAL A 49 7.81 -6.46 1.45
CA VAL A 49 7.42 -5.05 1.54
C VAL A 49 6.10 -4.90 2.29
N ARG A 50 5.06 -5.68 1.94
CA ARG A 50 3.78 -5.70 2.67
C ARG A 50 3.97 -5.98 4.16
N LYS A 51 4.83 -6.95 4.52
CA LYS A 51 5.13 -7.31 5.91
C LYS A 51 6.03 -6.27 6.64
N LYS A 52 6.22 -5.08 6.07
CA LYS A 52 7.08 -4.01 6.59
C LYS A 52 8.54 -4.46 6.83
N LYS A 53 8.98 -5.56 6.18
CA LYS A 53 10.37 -6.07 6.27
C LYS A 53 11.33 -5.33 5.35
N LEU A 54 10.79 -4.66 4.34
CA LEU A 54 11.52 -3.85 3.37
C LEU A 54 10.73 -2.56 3.13
N SER A 55 11.43 -1.43 3.09
CA SER A 55 10.84 -0.14 2.73
C SER A 55 11.13 0.14 1.26
N ASP A 56 10.17 -0.16 0.39
CA ASP A 56 10.19 0.22 -1.02
C ASP A 56 8.94 1.02 -1.33
N GLN A 57 9.11 2.34 -1.44
CA GLN A 57 8.01 3.27 -1.63
C GLN A 57 7.22 3.00 -2.92
N LYS A 58 7.90 2.57 -3.99
CA LYS A 58 7.24 2.25 -5.27
C LYS A 58 6.29 1.07 -5.09
N VAL A 59 6.73 0.03 -4.38
CA VAL A 59 5.93 -1.16 -4.11
C VAL A 59 4.79 -0.85 -3.14
N ILE A 60 5.04 -0.02 -2.11
CA ILE A 60 3.99 0.44 -1.18
C ILE A 60 2.91 1.24 -1.92
N ASP A 61 3.29 2.18 -2.79
CA ASP A 61 2.33 2.96 -3.56
C ASP A 61 1.56 2.08 -4.57
N ALA A 62 2.20 1.06 -5.14
CA ALA A 62 1.52 0.09 -5.98
C ALA A 62 0.52 -0.76 -5.18
N LEU A 63 0.90 -1.25 -3.98
CA LEU A 63 -0.01 -1.96 -3.08
C LEU A 63 -1.22 -1.10 -2.70
N TYR A 64 -1.00 0.18 -2.40
CA TYR A 64 -2.06 1.13 -2.08
C TYR A 64 -3.03 1.30 -3.27
N LYS A 65 -2.51 1.49 -4.49
CA LYS A 65 -3.34 1.59 -5.69
C LYS A 65 -4.16 0.33 -5.96
N VAL A 66 -3.58 -0.87 -5.79
CA VAL A 66 -4.34 -2.13 -5.90
C VAL A 66 -5.48 -2.18 -4.89
N SER A 67 -5.22 -1.74 -3.65
CA SER A 67 -6.20 -1.71 -2.56
C SER A 67 -7.34 -0.74 -2.86
N LEU A 68 -7.04 0.45 -3.42
CA LEU A 68 -8.05 1.42 -3.87
C LEU A 68 -8.96 0.84 -4.95
N ILE A 69 -8.38 0.18 -5.96
CA ILE A 69 -9.14 -0.45 -7.05
C ILE A 69 -10.04 -1.54 -6.48
N ASN A 70 -9.53 -2.40 -5.60
CA ASN A 70 -10.31 -3.48 -5.00
C ASN A 70 -11.46 -2.95 -4.14
N LYS A 71 -11.22 -1.90 -3.33
CA LYS A 71 -12.26 -1.22 -2.56
C LYS A 71 -13.37 -0.71 -3.48
N PHE A 72 -13.01 0.07 -4.50
CA PHE A 72 -13.98 0.60 -5.46
C PHE A 72 -14.78 -0.51 -6.15
N GLN A 73 -14.13 -1.60 -6.57
CA GLN A 73 -14.81 -2.74 -7.16
C GLN A 73 -15.73 -3.47 -6.19
N THR A 74 -15.41 -3.50 -4.90
CA THR A 74 -16.25 -4.18 -3.89
C THR A 74 -17.44 -3.32 -3.47
N GLU A 75 -17.28 -2.00 -3.44
CA GLU A 75 -18.35 -1.07 -3.06
C GLU A 75 -19.37 -0.81 -4.18
N HIS A 76 -18.97 -0.99 -5.45
CA HIS A 76 -19.81 -0.75 -6.63
C HIS A 76 -20.39 -2.01 -7.27
N ASN A 77 -20.33 -3.17 -6.58
CA ASN A 77 -20.73 -4.47 -7.10
C ASN A 77 -21.64 -5.20 -6.10
#